data_AF-A0A9E4G537-F1
#
_entry.id   AF-A0A9E4G537-F1
#
_cell.length_a   1.000
_cell.length_b   1.000
_cell.length_c   1.000
_cell.angle_alpha   90.00
_cell.angle_beta   90.00
_cell.angle_gamma   90.00
#
_symmetry.space_group_name_H-M   'P 1'
#
loop_
_entity.id
_entity.type
_entity.pdbx_description
1 polymer ?
#
loop_
_entity_poly.entity_id
_entity_poly.type
_entity_poly.pdbx_seq_one_letter_code
_entity_poly.pdbx_strand_id
1 'polypeptide(L)'
;MLASKDCTGESSAARAAARSRGPIRLDIDRRPWLQFQPLPWPWPELTLSAAPSYAGKGRFRALARRRGGRVVNAASGGACRSGPPSLAAVRALVADDLARVDRTIDVNLASSVALIPELARHVTDAGGKRIRPLVTLLGARAAGYEGDRHIELAAVIEFIHTATLLHDDVVDRSLERRGLQSANAIWGNAASVLVGDFLFSQAFRLMVADGSLPVLQLLSNAAAVIAQGEVLQLVTTGKTATTEDEYLEVVRAKTAQLFAAAAAVGGHLVGYDPDVLAGLDRYGDQVGTAFQLTDDALDYLGESEETGKPTGGDFREGRLTLPVILAYAQADRKERDFWERTLGKGQQAAGDFAEACTIIRRRGTIAQTYQRAVACSDNAVTALDVLPPSRCRDALADLARLASSRKH
;
A
#
# COMPACT_ATOMS: atom_id res chain seq x y z
N MET A 1 27.87 -31.64 77.32
CA MET A 1 27.30 -33.01 77.30
C MET A 1 26.65 -33.18 75.93
N LEU A 2 27.36 -33.88 75.03
CA LEU A 2 26.96 -34.50 73.74
C LEU A 2 26.30 -33.59 72.67
N ALA A 3 26.83 -33.26 71.47
CA ALA A 3 27.81 -33.79 70.49
C ALA A 3 27.15 -34.26 69.16
N SER A 4 27.63 -33.64 68.06
CA SER A 4 27.86 -34.16 66.70
C SER A 4 26.71 -34.72 65.84
N LYS A 5 26.56 -34.18 64.62
CA LYS A 5 27.16 -34.79 63.41
C LYS A 5 27.08 -33.88 62.17
N ASP A 6 28.23 -33.72 61.54
CA ASP A 6 28.44 -33.30 60.16
C ASP A 6 27.70 -34.20 59.16
N CYS A 7 27.28 -33.60 58.04
CA CYS A 7 27.37 -34.22 56.71
C CYS A 7 27.64 -33.10 55.69
N THR A 8 28.93 -32.80 55.54
CA THR A 8 29.53 -32.26 54.33
C THR A 8 29.39 -33.30 53.21
N GLY A 9 28.86 -32.90 52.06
CA GLY A 9 28.61 -33.84 50.97
C GLY A 9 28.13 -33.23 49.66
N GLU A 10 28.47 -31.98 49.35
CA GLU A 10 28.40 -31.51 47.96
C GLU A 10 29.79 -31.60 47.34
N SER A 11 29.93 -32.57 46.44
CA SER A 11 31.19 -32.93 45.82
C SER A 11 31.82 -31.76 45.07
N SER A 12 33.14 -31.63 45.22
CA SER A 12 34.00 -30.73 44.45
C SER A 12 34.00 -31.01 42.94
N ALA A 13 33.21 -31.98 42.45
CA ALA A 13 33.03 -32.28 41.03
C ALA A 13 32.07 -31.31 40.33
N ALA A 14 31.10 -30.71 41.04
CA ALA A 14 30.11 -29.83 40.42
C ALA A 14 30.63 -28.41 40.10
N ARG A 15 31.64 -27.93 40.84
CA ARG A 15 32.27 -26.62 40.58
C ARG A 15 33.44 -26.67 39.59
N ALA A 16 33.93 -27.86 39.25
CA ALA A 16 34.99 -28.04 38.24
C ALA A 16 34.45 -28.18 36.79
N ALA A 17 33.16 -28.51 36.60
CA ALA A 17 32.56 -28.70 35.27
C ALA A 17 32.14 -27.40 34.56
N ALA A 18 32.18 -26.25 35.25
CA ALA A 18 31.69 -24.97 34.73
C ALA A 18 32.78 -24.02 34.17
N ARG A 19 34.04 -24.48 34.02
CA ARG A 19 35.15 -23.62 33.55
C ARG A 19 36.00 -24.16 32.38
N SER A 20 35.52 -25.14 31.61
CA SER A 20 36.32 -25.74 30.52
C SER A 20 35.60 -25.93 29.17
N ARG A 21 34.55 -25.15 28.85
CA ARG A 21 33.98 -25.15 27.49
C ARG A 21 34.21 -23.79 26.84
N GLY A 22 35.22 -23.75 25.96
CA GLY A 22 35.42 -22.64 25.03
C GLY A 22 34.21 -22.44 24.10
N PRO A 23 34.19 -21.36 23.30
CA PRO A 23 33.03 -21.01 22.49
C PRO A 23 32.66 -22.16 21.55
N ILE A 24 31.36 -22.50 21.53
CA ILE A 24 30.78 -23.46 20.61
C ILE A 24 30.96 -22.91 19.19
N ARG A 25 31.94 -23.43 18.44
CA ARG A 25 31.99 -23.25 16.99
C ARG A 25 30.89 -24.11 16.39
N LEU A 26 29.85 -23.48 15.85
CA LEU A 26 28.92 -24.14 14.94
C LEU A 26 29.67 -24.36 13.62
N ASP A 27 29.97 -25.62 13.33
CA ASP A 27 30.55 -26.05 12.06
C ASP A 27 29.44 -26.06 11.00
N ILE A 28 29.40 -25.01 10.17
CA ILE A 28 28.33 -24.76 9.19
C ILE A 28 28.59 -25.49 7.85
N ASP A 29 29.65 -26.27 7.70
CA ASP A 29 30.17 -26.61 6.36
C ASP A 29 29.88 -28.02 5.82
N ARG A 30 28.76 -28.68 6.21
CA ARG A 30 28.39 -30.00 5.63
C ARG A 30 26.89 -30.23 5.46
N ARG A 31 26.23 -29.53 4.52
CA ARG A 31 25.00 -30.04 3.84
C ARG A 31 24.96 -29.63 2.36
N PRO A 32 24.48 -30.48 1.42
CA PRO A 32 24.71 -30.31 -0.03
C PRO A 32 23.69 -29.41 -0.75
N TRP A 33 22.87 -28.64 -0.04
CA TRP A 33 21.81 -27.83 -0.65
C TRP A 33 21.95 -26.37 -0.23
N LEU A 34 22.97 -25.71 -0.77
CA LEU A 34 23.16 -24.26 -0.82
C LEU A 34 24.37 -23.98 -1.75
N GLN A 35 24.16 -24.15 -3.05
CA GLN A 35 25.00 -23.47 -4.05
C GLN A 35 24.10 -22.53 -4.84
N PHE A 36 23.63 -21.49 -4.17
CA PHE A 36 23.22 -20.28 -4.86
C PHE A 36 24.51 -19.60 -5.32
N GLN A 37 24.78 -19.60 -6.63
CA GLN A 37 25.74 -18.67 -7.18
C GLN A 37 25.09 -17.28 -7.15
N PRO A 38 25.62 -16.31 -6.39
CA PRO A 38 25.10 -14.95 -6.44
C PRO A 38 25.33 -14.41 -7.86
N LEU A 39 24.28 -13.84 -8.46
CA LEU A 39 24.43 -13.05 -9.68
C LEU A 39 25.38 -11.88 -9.36
N PRO A 40 26.43 -11.65 -10.18
CA PRO A 40 27.42 -10.63 -9.88
C PRO A 40 26.78 -9.23 -9.96
N TRP A 41 26.96 -8.47 -8.89
CA TRP A 41 26.70 -7.03 -8.83
C TRP A 41 27.79 -6.27 -9.61
N PRO A 42 27.49 -5.17 -10.32
CA PRO A 42 26.18 -4.53 -10.47
C PRO A 42 25.33 -5.14 -11.59
N TRP A 43 24.01 -5.03 -11.45
CA TRP A 43 23.08 -5.28 -12.55
C TRP A 43 23.42 -4.33 -13.71
N PRO A 44 23.35 -4.78 -14.98
CA PRO A 44 23.57 -3.88 -16.11
C PRO A 44 22.63 -2.68 -16.00
N GLU A 45 23.17 -1.47 -16.17
CA GLU A 45 22.42 -0.22 -16.19
C GLU A 45 21.30 -0.31 -17.22
N LEU A 46 20.07 -0.53 -16.74
CA LEU A 46 18.88 -0.20 -17.51
C LEU A 46 18.84 1.33 -17.58
N THR A 47 19.48 1.87 -18.61
CA THR A 47 19.31 3.27 -19.00
C THR A 47 17.81 3.58 -19.02
N LEU A 48 17.40 4.55 -18.21
CA LEU A 48 16.11 5.23 -18.34
C LEU A 48 16.08 5.84 -19.74
N SER A 49 15.65 5.07 -20.74
CA SER A 49 15.35 5.60 -22.06
C SER A 49 14.20 6.57 -21.88
N ALA A 50 14.51 7.85 -22.06
CA ALA A 50 13.54 8.93 -22.18
C ALA A 50 12.35 8.49 -23.03
N ALA A 51 11.14 8.74 -22.51
CA ALA A 51 9.89 8.55 -23.24
C ALA A 51 9.97 9.25 -24.60
N PRO A 52 9.58 8.61 -25.73
CA PRO A 52 9.55 9.30 -27.01
C PRO A 52 8.50 10.41 -26.97
N SER A 53 8.90 11.64 -27.27
CA SER A 53 7.95 12.72 -27.57
C SER A 53 7.23 12.39 -28.88
N TYR A 54 5.97 12.02 -28.81
CA TYR A 54 5.16 11.80 -30.01
C TYR A 54 4.57 13.13 -30.50
N ALA A 55 5.28 13.77 -31.43
CA ALA A 55 4.71 14.71 -32.40
C ALA A 55 4.65 14.02 -33.76
N GLY A 56 3.46 13.59 -34.20
CA GLY A 56 3.32 12.90 -35.48
C GLY A 56 1.88 12.73 -35.93
N LYS A 57 1.43 13.65 -36.80
CA LYS A 57 0.16 13.59 -37.55
C LYS A 57 0.15 12.35 -38.45
N GLY A 58 -0.77 11.41 -38.22
CA GLY A 58 -1.01 10.25 -39.09
C GLY A 58 -2.50 10.11 -39.43
N ARG A 59 -2.85 10.32 -40.70
CA ARG A 59 -4.22 10.18 -41.24
C ARG A 59 -4.64 8.71 -41.28
N PHE A 60 -5.75 8.37 -40.61
CA PHE A 60 -6.42 7.08 -40.80
C PHE A 60 -7.23 7.07 -42.12
N ARG A 61 -6.98 6.08 -42.97
CA ARG A 61 -7.87 5.68 -44.08
C ARG A 61 -8.59 4.40 -43.65
N ALA A 62 -9.89 4.51 -43.35
CA ALA A 62 -10.75 3.38 -43.06
C ALA A 62 -11.07 2.62 -44.37
N LEU A 63 -10.82 1.31 -44.39
CA LEU A 63 -11.32 0.42 -45.44
C LEU A 63 -12.62 -0.23 -44.95
N ALA A 64 -13.75 0.27 -45.46
CA ALA A 64 -15.06 -0.32 -45.23
C ALA A 64 -15.25 -1.57 -46.12
N ARG A 65 -15.50 -2.74 -45.50
CA ARG A 65 -16.13 -3.87 -46.18
C ARG A 65 -17.52 -4.11 -45.60
N ARG A 66 -18.53 -3.73 -46.39
CA ARG A 66 -19.95 -4.08 -46.18
C ARG A 66 -20.15 -5.58 -46.42
N ARG A 67 -20.72 -6.28 -45.44
CA ARG A 67 -21.62 -7.41 -45.69
C ARG A 67 -22.83 -7.28 -44.77
N GLY A 68 -24.00 -7.18 -45.39
CA GLY A 68 -25.28 -7.02 -44.72
C GLY A 68 -25.70 -8.27 -43.97
N GLY A 69 -26.26 -8.05 -42.79
CA GLY A 69 -26.96 -9.04 -41.97
C GLY A 69 -27.82 -8.27 -40.98
N ARG A 70 -29.12 -8.62 -40.93
CA ARG A 70 -30.19 -8.00 -40.15
C ARG A 70 -29.77 -7.59 -38.73
N VAL A 71 -29.95 -6.31 -38.40
CA VAL A 71 -30.01 -5.83 -37.02
C VAL A 71 -31.33 -6.28 -36.43
N VAL A 72 -31.27 -7.27 -35.53
CA VAL A 72 -32.35 -7.53 -34.58
C VAL A 72 -32.11 -6.59 -33.42
N ASN A 73 -33.03 -5.63 -33.23
CA ASN A 73 -32.97 -4.65 -32.15
C ASN A 73 -33.26 -5.36 -30.82
N ALA A 74 -32.22 -5.81 -30.12
CA ALA A 74 -32.29 -6.16 -28.72
C ALA A 74 -31.96 -4.89 -27.92
N ALA A 75 -33.00 -4.13 -27.58
CA ALA A 75 -32.91 -3.09 -26.58
C ALA A 75 -32.68 -3.76 -25.21
N SER A 76 -31.42 -3.93 -24.81
CA SER A 76 -31.05 -4.19 -23.43
C SER A 76 -30.77 -2.84 -22.76
N GLY A 77 -31.67 -2.47 -21.85
CA GLY A 77 -31.68 -1.19 -21.15
C GLY A 77 -30.36 -0.87 -20.44
N GLY A 78 -29.69 0.17 -20.93
CA GLY A 78 -28.76 0.95 -20.13
C GLY A 78 -29.56 1.72 -19.09
N ALA A 79 -29.72 1.15 -17.89
CA ALA A 79 -30.20 1.91 -16.75
C ALA A 79 -29.14 2.97 -16.41
N CYS A 80 -29.43 4.25 -16.68
CA CYS A 80 -28.70 5.36 -16.09
C CYS A 80 -28.65 5.18 -14.58
N ARG A 81 -27.47 4.93 -14.01
CA ARG A 81 -27.26 5.01 -12.56
C ARG A 81 -27.44 6.47 -12.14
N SER A 82 -28.48 6.75 -11.36
CA SER A 82 -28.88 8.11 -10.94
C SER A 82 -28.54 8.40 -9.47
N GLY A 83 -27.43 7.87 -8.96
CA GLY A 83 -26.97 8.10 -7.59
C GLY A 83 -25.47 8.36 -7.53
N PRO A 84 -24.97 9.05 -6.48
CA PRO A 84 -23.54 9.25 -6.28
C PRO A 84 -22.81 7.89 -6.19
N PRO A 85 -21.53 7.82 -6.61
CA PRO A 85 -20.76 6.59 -6.48
C PRO A 85 -20.74 6.16 -5.01
N SER A 86 -20.90 4.86 -4.75
CA SER A 86 -20.87 4.33 -3.39
C SER A 86 -20.04 3.05 -3.32
N LEU A 87 -19.21 2.95 -2.28
CA LEU A 87 -18.38 1.77 -2.06
C LEU A 87 -19.23 0.50 -1.88
N ALA A 88 -20.42 0.62 -1.28
CA ALA A 88 -21.36 -0.49 -1.15
C ALA A 88 -21.81 -1.05 -2.52
N ALA A 89 -22.14 -0.18 -3.47
CA ALA A 89 -22.54 -0.60 -4.82
C ALA A 89 -21.37 -1.23 -5.60
N VAL A 90 -20.15 -0.73 -5.41
CA VAL A 90 -18.93 -1.34 -5.97
C VAL A 90 -18.70 -2.73 -5.39
N ARG A 91 -18.71 -2.86 -4.06
CA ARG A 91 -18.51 -4.13 -3.36
C ARG A 91 -19.54 -5.18 -3.75
N ALA A 92 -20.80 -4.78 -3.95
CA ALA A 92 -21.87 -5.69 -4.35
C ALA A 92 -21.61 -6.39 -5.69
N LEU A 93 -20.86 -5.78 -6.62
CA LEU A 93 -20.55 -6.39 -7.92
C LEU A 93 -19.59 -7.57 -7.84
N VAL A 94 -18.74 -7.61 -6.81
CA VAL A 94 -17.71 -8.64 -6.60
C VAL A 94 -17.83 -9.26 -5.21
N ALA A 95 -19.03 -9.26 -4.62
CA ALA A 95 -19.24 -9.70 -3.24
C ALA A 95 -18.86 -11.17 -3.02
N ASP A 96 -19.22 -12.04 -3.96
CA ASP A 96 -18.89 -13.47 -3.90
C ASP A 96 -17.38 -13.69 -4.02
N ASP A 97 -16.72 -13.01 -4.96
CA ASP A 97 -15.26 -13.07 -5.12
C ASP A 97 -14.55 -12.51 -3.88
N LEU A 98 -15.05 -11.42 -3.28
CA LEU A 98 -14.50 -10.83 -2.06
C LEU A 98 -14.63 -11.79 -0.87
N ALA A 99 -15.77 -12.47 -0.72
CA ALA A 99 -15.95 -13.49 0.30
C ALA A 99 -15.01 -14.69 0.09
N ARG A 100 -14.66 -15.01 -1.16
CA ARG A 100 -13.62 -16.02 -1.47
C ARG A 100 -12.23 -15.50 -1.10
N VAL A 101 -11.92 -14.21 -1.33
CA VAL A 101 -10.66 -13.59 -0.88
C VAL A 101 -10.52 -13.68 0.64
N ASP A 102 -11.55 -13.32 1.40
CA ASP A 102 -11.50 -13.40 2.88
C ASP A 102 -11.26 -14.85 3.35
N ARG A 103 -11.92 -15.84 2.74
CA ARG A 103 -11.65 -17.26 3.02
C ARG A 103 -10.22 -17.67 2.68
N THR A 104 -9.69 -17.21 1.55
CA THR A 104 -8.30 -17.49 1.14
C THR A 104 -7.32 -16.88 2.15
N ILE A 105 -7.57 -15.67 2.64
CA ILE A 105 -6.76 -15.04 3.68
C ILE A 105 -6.80 -15.89 4.96
N ASP A 106 -7.98 -16.27 5.44
CA ASP A 106 -8.13 -17.07 6.66
C ASP A 106 -7.39 -18.41 6.59
N VAL A 107 -7.50 -19.13 5.47
CA VAL A 107 -6.80 -20.41 5.26
C VAL A 107 -5.29 -20.22 5.29
N ASN A 108 -4.79 -19.12 4.71
CA ASN A 108 -3.35 -18.84 4.62
C ASN A 108 -2.77 -18.16 5.87
N LEU A 109 -3.61 -17.70 6.80
CA LEU A 109 -3.22 -17.23 8.13
C LEU A 109 -3.12 -18.37 9.16
N ALA A 110 -3.71 -19.54 8.87
CA ALA A 110 -3.69 -20.67 9.77
C ALA A 110 -2.24 -21.10 10.09
N SER A 111 -1.91 -21.13 11.39
CA SER A 111 -0.58 -21.48 11.88
C SER A 111 -0.68 -22.25 13.20
N SER A 112 0.31 -23.11 13.47
CA SER A 112 0.47 -23.75 14.79
C SER A 112 0.92 -22.76 15.86
N VAL A 113 1.47 -21.62 15.47
CA VAL A 113 1.83 -20.52 16.36
C VAL A 113 0.64 -19.57 16.46
N ALA A 114 -0.12 -19.66 17.55
CA ALA A 114 -1.38 -18.94 17.73
C ALA A 114 -1.27 -17.41 17.61
N LEU A 115 -0.10 -16.84 17.95
CA LEU A 115 0.15 -15.40 17.86
C LEU A 115 0.02 -14.85 16.43
N ILE A 116 0.36 -15.65 15.41
CA ILE A 116 0.34 -15.22 14.01
C ILE A 116 -1.10 -14.85 13.56
N PRO A 117 -2.08 -15.78 13.61
CA PRO A 117 -3.44 -15.45 13.20
C PRO A 117 -4.11 -14.44 14.14
N GLU A 118 -3.78 -14.41 15.43
CA GLU A 118 -4.33 -13.44 16.38
C GLU A 118 -3.92 -12.01 15.99
N LEU A 119 -2.62 -11.77 15.79
CA LEU A 119 -2.10 -10.46 15.44
C LEU A 119 -2.54 -10.03 14.04
N ALA A 120 -2.49 -10.94 13.05
CA ALA A 120 -2.94 -10.63 11.70
C ALA A 120 -4.43 -10.25 11.66
N ARG A 121 -5.29 -10.99 12.38
CA ARG A 121 -6.73 -10.69 12.47
C ARG A 121 -6.99 -9.37 13.16
N HIS A 122 -6.25 -9.04 14.22
CA HIS A 122 -6.38 -7.73 14.88
C HIS A 122 -6.22 -6.57 13.89
N VAL A 123 -5.25 -6.66 12.97
CA VAL A 123 -5.05 -5.61 11.94
C VAL A 123 -6.14 -5.62 10.87
N THR A 124 -6.59 -6.80 10.42
CA THR A 124 -7.63 -6.89 9.39
C THR A 124 -9.01 -6.51 9.91
N ASP A 125 -9.33 -6.89 11.14
CA ASP A 125 -10.63 -6.70 11.80
C ASP A 125 -10.80 -5.27 12.32
N ALA A 126 -9.71 -4.52 12.47
CA ALA A 126 -9.71 -3.09 12.78
C ALA A 126 -10.37 -2.20 11.71
N GLY A 127 -11.05 -2.77 10.70
CA GLY A 127 -11.92 -2.03 9.78
C GLY A 127 -11.28 -1.65 8.46
N GLY A 128 -10.81 -2.64 7.69
CA GLY A 128 -10.30 -2.43 6.34
C GLY A 128 -11.41 -2.28 5.30
N LYS A 129 -11.34 -1.26 4.44
CA LYS A 129 -12.26 -1.09 3.29
C LYS A 129 -12.01 -2.10 2.15
N ARG A 130 -10.96 -2.93 2.25
CA ARG A 130 -10.50 -3.91 1.23
C ARG A 130 -10.40 -3.31 -0.18
N ILE A 131 -9.99 -2.04 -0.29
CA ILE A 131 -10.00 -1.32 -1.58
C ILE A 131 -9.03 -1.96 -2.58
N ARG A 132 -7.84 -2.37 -2.15
CA ARG A 132 -6.82 -2.97 -3.03
C ARG A 132 -7.28 -4.33 -3.60
N PRO A 133 -7.82 -5.27 -2.81
CA PRO A 133 -8.50 -6.45 -3.34
C PRO A 133 -9.62 -6.13 -4.33
N LEU A 134 -10.47 -5.14 -4.04
CA LEU A 134 -11.53 -4.73 -4.96
C LEU A 134 -10.98 -4.29 -6.31
N VAL A 135 -9.88 -3.52 -6.31
CA VAL A 135 -9.19 -3.10 -7.55
C VAL A 135 -8.68 -4.31 -8.34
N THR A 136 -8.07 -5.30 -7.69
CA THR A 136 -7.64 -6.55 -8.36
C THR A 136 -8.82 -7.31 -8.97
N LEU A 137 -9.89 -7.51 -8.19
CA LEU A 137 -11.04 -8.27 -8.64
C LEU A 137 -11.75 -7.58 -9.81
N LEU A 138 -12.02 -6.29 -9.69
CA LEU A 138 -12.68 -5.50 -10.72
C LEU A 138 -11.80 -5.34 -11.96
N GLY A 139 -10.49 -5.14 -11.79
CA GLY A 139 -9.51 -5.05 -12.88
C GLY A 139 -9.50 -6.33 -13.73
N ALA A 140 -9.46 -7.50 -13.08
CA ALA A 140 -9.52 -8.78 -13.78
C ALA A 140 -10.82 -8.96 -14.56
N ARG A 141 -11.97 -8.70 -13.92
CA ARG A 141 -13.29 -8.83 -14.58
C ARG A 141 -13.48 -7.80 -15.70
N ALA A 142 -13.00 -6.57 -15.54
CA ALA A 142 -13.06 -5.52 -16.55
C ALA A 142 -12.15 -5.82 -17.76
N ALA A 143 -11.03 -6.50 -17.54
CA ALA A 143 -10.14 -6.99 -18.59
C ALA A 143 -10.68 -8.26 -19.30
N GLY A 144 -11.80 -8.84 -18.84
CA GLY A 144 -12.41 -10.01 -19.44
C GLY A 144 -11.95 -11.35 -18.86
N TYR A 145 -11.34 -11.37 -17.67
CA TYR A 145 -10.93 -12.61 -17.02
C TYR A 145 -12.13 -13.37 -16.42
N GLU A 146 -12.32 -14.61 -16.85
CA GLU A 146 -13.44 -15.47 -16.40
C GLU A 146 -13.02 -16.52 -15.35
N GLY A 147 -11.72 -16.74 -15.15
CA GLY A 147 -11.21 -17.71 -14.17
C GLY A 147 -11.27 -17.20 -12.73
N ASP A 148 -10.48 -17.85 -11.86
CA ASP A 148 -10.48 -17.64 -10.41
C ASP A 148 -9.14 -17.20 -9.81
N ARG A 149 -8.06 -17.13 -10.61
CA ARG A 149 -6.71 -16.78 -10.13
C ARG A 149 -6.64 -15.38 -9.50
N HIS A 150 -7.49 -14.45 -9.93
CA HIS A 150 -7.58 -13.10 -9.38
C HIS A 150 -7.96 -13.06 -7.89
N ILE A 151 -8.57 -14.13 -7.36
CA ILE A 151 -8.95 -14.22 -5.94
C ILE A 151 -7.73 -14.47 -5.07
N GLU A 152 -6.89 -15.45 -5.43
CA GLU A 152 -5.63 -15.70 -4.71
C GLU A 152 -4.68 -14.51 -4.81
N LEU A 153 -4.62 -13.88 -5.99
CA LEU A 153 -3.78 -12.69 -6.20
C LEU A 153 -4.32 -11.45 -5.46
N ALA A 154 -5.64 -11.31 -5.29
CA ALA A 154 -6.22 -10.28 -4.44
C ALA A 154 -5.87 -10.51 -2.95
N ALA A 155 -5.82 -11.77 -2.50
CA ALA A 155 -5.34 -12.10 -1.16
C ALA A 155 -3.85 -11.80 -0.99
N VAL A 156 -3.02 -12.06 -2.01
CA VAL A 156 -1.59 -11.67 -2.04
C VAL A 156 -1.42 -10.17 -1.84
N ILE A 157 -2.18 -9.35 -2.58
CA ILE A 157 -2.15 -7.89 -2.45
C ILE A 157 -2.50 -7.46 -1.02
N GLU A 158 -3.51 -8.09 -0.41
CA GLU A 158 -3.91 -7.76 0.95
C GLU A 158 -2.88 -8.22 1.99
N PHE A 159 -2.19 -9.35 1.77
CA PHE A 159 -1.08 -9.77 2.62
C PHE A 159 0.08 -8.79 2.57
N ILE A 160 0.49 -8.37 1.38
CA ILE A 160 1.54 -7.34 1.22
C ILE A 160 1.11 -6.07 1.94
N HIS A 161 -0.12 -5.59 1.72
CA HIS A 161 -0.63 -4.40 2.39
C HIS A 161 -0.61 -4.55 3.92
N THR A 162 -1.12 -5.67 4.45
CA THR A 162 -1.20 -5.90 5.90
C THR A 162 0.18 -6.00 6.52
N ALA A 163 1.14 -6.62 5.83
CA ALA A 163 2.52 -6.70 6.27
C ALA A 163 3.17 -5.30 6.36
N THR A 164 2.99 -4.45 5.34
CA THR A 164 3.53 -3.09 5.37
C THR A 164 2.89 -2.27 6.49
N LEU A 165 1.59 -2.47 6.80
CA LEU A 165 0.97 -1.81 7.95
C LEU A 165 1.62 -2.17 9.29
N LEU A 166 1.95 -3.46 9.48
CA LEU A 166 2.62 -3.93 10.69
C LEU A 166 4.04 -3.37 10.83
N HIS A 167 4.76 -3.25 9.72
CA HIS A 167 6.09 -2.68 9.69
C HIS A 167 6.05 -1.16 9.91
N ASP A 168 5.15 -0.45 9.22
CA ASP A 168 4.91 1.00 9.39
C ASP A 168 4.61 1.34 10.86
N ASP A 169 3.71 0.62 11.53
CA ASP A 169 3.34 0.90 12.93
C ASP A 169 4.56 0.83 13.88
N VAL A 170 5.53 -0.03 13.58
CA VAL A 170 6.79 -0.14 14.33
C VAL A 170 7.75 0.99 14.00
N VAL A 171 7.87 1.35 12.72
CA VAL A 171 8.75 2.44 12.25
C VAL A 171 8.26 3.79 12.78
N ASP A 172 6.96 4.04 12.71
CA ASP A 172 6.31 5.30 13.11
C ASP A 172 6.09 5.41 14.62
N ARG A 173 6.26 4.31 15.37
CA ARG A 173 5.96 4.20 16.81
C ARG A 173 4.50 4.55 17.14
N SER A 174 3.60 4.23 16.24
CA SER A 174 2.16 4.43 16.40
C SER A 174 1.63 3.60 17.58
N LEU A 175 0.88 4.23 18.49
CA LEU A 175 0.22 3.55 19.62
C LEU A 175 -1.23 3.15 19.32
N GLU A 176 -1.83 3.78 18.30
CA GLU A 176 -3.21 3.56 17.90
C GLU A 176 -3.33 3.46 16.37
N ARG A 177 -4.28 2.66 15.91
CA ARG A 177 -4.66 2.50 14.50
C ARG A 177 -6.16 2.31 14.39
N ARG A 178 -6.82 3.19 13.63
CA ARG A 178 -8.30 3.19 13.43
C ARG A 178 -9.10 3.16 14.75
N GLY A 179 -8.60 3.84 15.79
CA GLY A 179 -9.23 3.91 17.10
C GLY A 179 -9.02 2.68 17.99
N LEU A 180 -8.24 1.69 17.54
CA LEU A 180 -7.78 0.56 18.35
C LEU A 180 -6.30 0.71 18.67
N GLN A 181 -5.80 0.00 19.69
CA GLN A 181 -4.36 -0.06 19.94
C GLN A 181 -3.65 -0.73 18.77
N SER A 182 -2.50 -0.19 18.36
CA SER A 182 -1.67 -0.78 17.30
C SER A 182 -1.12 -2.15 17.73
N ALA A 183 -0.77 -2.99 16.75
CA ALA A 183 -0.25 -4.34 17.05
C ALA A 183 1.05 -4.29 17.88
N ASN A 184 1.92 -3.31 17.62
CA ASN A 184 3.16 -3.13 18.36
C ASN A 184 2.93 -2.60 19.78
N ALA A 185 1.85 -1.86 20.04
CA ALA A 185 1.48 -1.47 21.39
C ALA A 185 1.00 -2.66 22.25
N ILE A 186 0.35 -3.65 21.64
CA ILE A 186 -0.19 -4.83 22.34
C ILE A 186 0.88 -5.93 22.49
N TRP A 187 1.52 -6.33 21.38
CA TRP A 187 2.41 -7.49 21.32
C TRP A 187 3.89 -7.13 21.18
N GLY A 188 4.21 -5.84 21.07
CA GLY A 188 5.58 -5.35 20.93
C GLY A 188 6.10 -5.34 19.49
N ASN A 189 7.19 -4.61 19.28
CA ASN A 189 7.81 -4.43 17.96
C ASN A 189 8.26 -5.74 17.34
N ALA A 190 8.88 -6.63 18.12
CA ALA A 190 9.41 -7.90 17.62
C ALA A 190 8.31 -8.80 17.04
N ALA A 191 7.17 -8.92 17.72
CA ALA A 191 6.03 -9.69 17.24
C ALA A 191 5.46 -9.09 15.94
N SER A 192 5.31 -7.77 15.89
CA SER A 192 4.74 -7.08 14.72
C SER A 192 5.62 -7.25 13.48
N VAL A 193 6.94 -7.09 13.61
CA VAL A 193 7.89 -7.32 12.51
C VAL A 193 7.82 -8.77 12.03
N LEU A 194 7.92 -9.74 12.94
CA LEU A 194 7.95 -11.16 12.59
C LEU A 194 6.64 -11.67 11.97
N VAL A 195 5.48 -11.15 12.42
CA VAL A 195 4.21 -11.49 11.77
C VAL A 195 4.11 -10.80 10.40
N GLY A 196 4.59 -9.57 10.25
CA GLY A 196 4.72 -8.93 8.93
C GLY A 196 5.58 -9.77 7.97
N ASP A 197 6.72 -10.29 8.42
CA ASP A 197 7.59 -11.17 7.62
C ASP A 197 6.88 -12.47 7.22
N PHE A 198 6.07 -13.04 8.13
CA PHE A 198 5.25 -14.20 7.83
C PHE A 198 4.22 -13.89 6.74
N LEU A 199 3.50 -12.77 6.82
CA LEU A 199 2.51 -12.37 5.80
C LEU A 199 3.16 -12.14 4.43
N PHE A 200 4.32 -11.46 4.39
CA PHE A 200 5.11 -11.33 3.17
C PHE A 200 5.51 -12.70 2.61
N SER A 201 5.98 -13.61 3.45
CA SER A 201 6.36 -14.96 3.02
C SER A 201 5.17 -15.76 2.47
N GLN A 202 3.98 -15.62 3.08
CA GLN A 202 2.75 -16.24 2.60
C GLN A 202 2.32 -15.67 1.24
N ALA A 203 2.44 -14.35 1.04
CA ALA A 203 2.22 -13.71 -0.25
C ALA A 203 3.13 -14.32 -1.34
N PHE A 204 4.42 -14.49 -1.07
CA PHE A 204 5.35 -15.14 -2.00
C PHE A 204 4.99 -16.59 -2.30
N ARG A 205 4.57 -17.37 -1.30
CA ARG A 205 4.13 -18.76 -1.50
C ARG A 205 2.93 -18.84 -2.44
N LEU A 206 1.94 -17.96 -2.27
CA LEU A 206 0.78 -17.90 -3.16
C LEU A 206 1.17 -17.46 -4.58
N MET A 207 2.05 -16.47 -4.73
CA MET A 207 2.54 -16.06 -6.05
C MET A 207 3.30 -17.18 -6.78
N VAL A 208 4.09 -17.97 -6.05
CA VAL A 208 4.78 -19.14 -6.64
C VAL A 208 3.78 -20.23 -7.03
N ALA A 209 2.73 -20.45 -6.21
CA ALA A 209 1.68 -21.42 -6.52
C ALA A 209 0.84 -21.03 -7.76
N ASP A 210 0.60 -19.72 -7.97
CA ASP A 210 -0.04 -19.20 -9.18
C ASP A 210 0.76 -19.53 -10.46
N GLY A 211 2.08 -19.66 -10.35
CA GLY A 211 2.96 -20.14 -11.43
C GLY A 211 3.23 -19.14 -12.55
N SER A 212 2.72 -17.91 -12.47
CA SER A 212 2.96 -16.87 -13.48
C SER A 212 4.18 -16.02 -13.14
N LEU A 213 5.30 -16.25 -13.85
CA LEU A 213 6.50 -15.42 -13.71
C LEU A 213 6.23 -13.92 -13.95
N PRO A 214 5.41 -13.49 -14.94
CA PRO A 214 5.09 -12.07 -15.10
C PRO A 214 4.35 -11.46 -13.91
N VAL A 215 3.43 -12.20 -13.28
CA VAL A 215 2.71 -11.73 -12.08
C VAL A 215 3.66 -11.68 -10.88
N LEU A 216 4.49 -12.72 -10.71
CA LEU A 216 5.51 -12.75 -9.67
C LEU A 216 6.46 -11.54 -9.79
N GLN A 217 6.96 -11.26 -11.00
CA GLN A 217 7.81 -10.10 -11.27
C GLN A 217 7.11 -8.77 -10.96
N LEU A 218 5.86 -8.60 -11.40
CA LEU A 218 5.06 -7.40 -11.13
C LEU A 218 4.95 -7.14 -9.62
N LEU A 219 4.52 -8.14 -8.86
CA LEU A 219 4.23 -8.00 -7.44
C LEU A 219 5.50 -7.96 -6.57
N SER A 220 6.56 -8.70 -6.94
CA SER A 220 7.85 -8.60 -6.25
C SER A 220 8.50 -7.24 -6.46
N ASN A 221 8.40 -6.68 -7.68
CA ASN A 221 8.90 -5.33 -7.96
C ASN A 221 8.09 -4.28 -7.21
N ALA A 222 6.77 -4.42 -7.15
CA ALA A 222 5.91 -3.53 -6.37
C ALA A 222 6.30 -3.54 -4.88
N ALA A 223 6.52 -4.73 -4.29
CA ALA A 223 6.98 -4.85 -2.91
C ALA A 223 8.34 -4.16 -2.67
N ALA A 224 9.29 -4.32 -3.59
CA ALA A 224 10.60 -3.68 -3.49
C ALA A 224 10.50 -2.15 -3.57
N VAL A 225 9.67 -1.61 -4.48
CA VAL A 225 9.43 -0.17 -4.63
C VAL A 225 8.74 0.41 -3.40
N ILE A 226 7.80 -0.30 -2.78
CA ILE A 226 7.16 0.15 -1.53
C ILE A 226 8.20 0.31 -0.41
N ALA A 227 9.05 -0.69 -0.21
CA ALA A 227 10.13 -0.61 0.78
C ALA A 227 11.12 0.54 0.48
N GLN A 228 11.45 0.79 -0.79
CA GLN A 228 12.24 1.96 -1.19
C GLN A 228 11.53 3.26 -0.86
N GLY A 229 10.21 3.33 -1.09
CA GLY A 229 9.37 4.49 -0.75
C GLY A 229 9.35 4.79 0.74
N GLU A 230 9.26 3.76 1.59
CA GLU A 230 9.36 3.91 3.05
C GLU A 230 10.73 4.47 3.47
N VAL A 231 11.83 3.96 2.89
CA VAL A 231 13.18 4.50 3.14
C VAL A 231 13.31 5.94 2.62
N LEU A 232 12.75 6.24 1.45
CA LEU A 232 12.75 7.59 0.88
C LEU A 232 11.99 8.57 1.79
N GLN A 233 10.86 8.14 2.35
CA GLN A 233 10.12 8.92 3.33
C GLN A 233 10.98 9.20 4.57
N LEU A 234 11.66 8.19 5.12
CA LEU A 234 12.53 8.34 6.29
C LEU A 234 13.64 9.37 6.07
N VAL A 235 14.24 9.41 4.87
CA VAL A 235 15.31 10.37 4.57
C VAL A 235 14.79 11.76 4.20
N THR A 236 13.51 11.92 3.90
CA THR A 236 12.89 13.22 3.55
C THR A 236 12.18 13.88 4.73
N THR A 237 11.83 13.12 5.78
CA THR A 237 11.28 13.66 7.04
C THR A 237 12.12 14.82 7.58
N GLY A 238 11.44 15.90 7.94
CA GLY A 238 12.06 17.13 8.44
C GLY A 238 12.80 17.98 7.40
N LYS A 239 12.82 17.62 6.11
CA LYS A 239 13.35 18.50 5.06
C LYS A 239 12.29 19.49 4.60
N THR A 240 12.28 20.69 5.17
CA THR A 240 11.32 21.76 4.83
C THR A 240 11.41 22.26 3.39
N ALA A 241 12.54 22.02 2.72
CA ALA A 241 12.74 22.32 1.31
C ALA A 241 12.18 21.26 0.35
N THR A 242 11.52 20.19 0.86
CA THR A 242 10.90 19.14 0.04
C THR A 242 9.93 19.75 -0.97
N THR A 243 10.13 19.40 -2.24
CA THR A 243 9.32 19.85 -3.37
C THR A 243 8.05 19.00 -3.54
N GLU A 244 7.08 19.51 -4.31
CA GLU A 244 5.88 18.72 -4.67
C GLU A 244 6.27 17.45 -5.43
N ASP A 245 7.28 17.50 -6.30
CA ASP A 245 7.76 16.33 -7.07
C ASP A 245 8.38 15.25 -6.16
N GLU A 246 9.28 15.63 -5.24
CA GLU A 246 9.88 14.68 -4.28
C GLU A 246 8.83 14.03 -3.38
N TYR A 247 7.83 14.80 -2.94
CA TYR A 247 6.70 14.27 -2.19
C TYR A 247 5.88 13.29 -3.04
N LEU A 248 5.57 13.62 -4.29
CA LEU A 248 4.82 12.73 -5.18
C LEU A 248 5.59 11.44 -5.48
N GLU A 249 6.93 11.47 -5.54
CA GLU A 249 7.74 10.26 -5.65
C GLU A 249 7.53 9.32 -4.45
N VAL A 250 7.53 9.87 -3.22
CA VAL A 250 7.23 9.09 -2.00
C VAL A 250 5.82 8.50 -2.06
N VAL A 251 4.80 9.31 -2.41
CA VAL A 251 3.40 8.86 -2.52
C VAL A 251 3.26 7.74 -3.54
N ARG A 252 3.89 7.89 -4.71
CA ARG A 252 3.85 6.88 -5.78
C ARG A 252 4.48 5.59 -5.32
N ALA A 253 5.67 5.65 -4.70
CA ALA A 253 6.39 4.47 -4.25
C ALA A 253 5.69 3.75 -3.08
N LYS A 254 5.35 4.48 -2.01
CA LYS A 254 4.79 3.90 -0.77
C LYS A 254 3.34 3.45 -0.94
N THR A 255 2.51 4.25 -1.60
CA THR A 255 1.05 4.03 -1.62
C THR A 255 0.54 3.59 -2.99
N ALA A 256 0.90 4.34 -4.04
CA ALA A 256 0.28 4.14 -5.36
C ALA A 256 0.76 2.87 -6.07
N GLN A 257 2.01 2.47 -5.87
CA GLN A 257 2.61 1.31 -6.51
C GLN A 257 1.81 0.02 -6.26
N LEU A 258 1.30 -0.19 -5.05
CA LEU A 258 0.50 -1.39 -4.75
C LEU A 258 -0.88 -1.35 -5.42
N PHE A 259 -1.45 -0.15 -5.61
CA PHE A 259 -2.69 0.00 -6.38
C PHE A 259 -2.46 -0.24 -7.88
N ALA A 260 -1.37 0.29 -8.43
CA ALA A 260 -0.94 0.04 -9.81
C ALA A 260 -0.77 -1.46 -10.08
N ALA A 261 -0.01 -2.14 -9.22
CA ALA A 261 0.18 -3.58 -9.30
C ALA A 261 -1.13 -4.35 -9.13
N ALA A 262 -1.98 -3.97 -8.17
CA ALA A 262 -3.29 -4.59 -7.97
C ALA A 262 -4.18 -4.51 -9.21
N ALA A 263 -4.23 -3.36 -9.88
CA ALA A 263 -4.99 -3.18 -11.11
C ALA A 263 -4.37 -3.97 -12.29
N ALA A 264 -3.05 -3.89 -12.45
CA ALA A 264 -2.33 -4.52 -13.54
C ALA A 264 -2.42 -6.06 -13.52
N VAL A 265 -2.57 -6.70 -12.34
CA VAL A 265 -2.83 -8.15 -12.23
C VAL A 265 -3.93 -8.60 -13.19
N GLY A 266 -5.02 -7.84 -13.33
CA GLY A 266 -6.12 -8.17 -14.24
C GLY A 266 -5.69 -8.31 -15.70
N GLY A 267 -4.82 -7.42 -16.19
CA GLY A 267 -4.29 -7.47 -17.55
C GLY A 267 -3.30 -8.61 -17.77
N HIS A 268 -2.50 -8.96 -16.74
CA HIS A 268 -1.58 -10.10 -16.79
C HIS A 268 -2.32 -11.45 -16.85
N LEU A 269 -3.58 -11.52 -16.40
CA LEU A 269 -4.38 -12.75 -16.42
C LEU A 269 -5.03 -13.05 -17.79
N VAL A 270 -5.16 -12.07 -18.68
CA VAL A 270 -5.85 -12.20 -19.98
C VAL A 270 -4.93 -12.17 -21.20
N GLY A 271 -3.62 -12.13 -21.01
CA GLY A 271 -2.66 -12.36 -22.11
C GLY A 271 -1.89 -11.14 -22.63
N TYR A 272 -1.73 -10.09 -21.80
CA TYR A 272 -0.66 -9.09 -21.95
C TYR A 272 -0.77 -8.11 -23.12
N ASP A 273 -1.97 -7.61 -23.47
CA ASP A 273 -2.06 -6.42 -24.32
C ASP A 273 -1.31 -5.26 -23.63
N PRO A 274 -0.22 -4.72 -24.22
CA PRO A 274 0.59 -3.67 -23.60
C PRO A 274 -0.21 -2.41 -23.27
N ASP A 275 -1.21 -2.06 -24.09
CA ASP A 275 -2.01 -0.86 -23.88
C ASP A 275 -2.96 -1.07 -22.69
N VAL A 276 -3.52 -2.28 -22.53
CA VAL A 276 -4.34 -2.65 -21.36
C VAL A 276 -3.50 -2.66 -20.09
N LEU A 277 -2.29 -3.22 -20.13
CA LEU A 277 -1.38 -3.23 -19.00
C LEU A 277 -0.99 -1.81 -18.56
N ALA A 278 -0.59 -0.96 -19.51
CA ALA A 278 -0.23 0.43 -19.24
C ALA A 278 -1.42 1.25 -18.72
N GLY A 279 -2.63 1.02 -19.25
CA GLY A 279 -3.84 1.70 -18.79
C GLY A 279 -4.25 1.28 -17.37
N LEU A 280 -4.17 0.00 -17.03
CA LEU A 280 -4.45 -0.50 -15.67
C LEU A 280 -3.41 -0.04 -14.65
N ASP A 281 -2.12 -0.07 -15.02
CA ASP A 281 -1.02 0.45 -14.20
C ASP A 281 -1.24 1.94 -13.89
N ARG A 282 -1.46 2.76 -14.94
CA ARG A 282 -1.77 4.19 -14.78
C ARG A 282 -3.04 4.41 -13.96
N TYR A 283 -4.09 3.62 -14.16
CA TYR A 283 -5.30 3.72 -13.35
C TYR A 283 -4.96 3.53 -11.86
N GLY A 284 -4.23 2.47 -11.51
CA GLY A 284 -3.91 2.19 -10.11
C GLY A 284 -2.95 3.23 -9.50
N ASP A 285 -1.94 3.69 -10.24
CA ASP A 285 -1.05 4.79 -9.83
C ASP A 285 -1.86 6.07 -9.50
N GLN A 286 -2.77 6.45 -10.39
CA GLN A 286 -3.57 7.66 -10.20
C GLN A 286 -4.61 7.52 -9.07
N VAL A 287 -5.25 6.36 -8.91
CA VAL A 287 -6.16 6.10 -7.78
C VAL A 287 -5.41 6.12 -6.45
N GLY A 288 -4.26 5.46 -6.37
CA GLY A 288 -3.46 5.43 -5.15
C GLY A 288 -2.91 6.81 -4.77
N THR A 289 -2.50 7.60 -5.78
CA THR A 289 -2.09 9.00 -5.58
C THR A 289 -3.26 9.84 -5.08
N ALA A 290 -4.43 9.76 -5.72
CA ALA A 290 -5.63 10.49 -5.28
C ALA A 290 -6.03 10.15 -3.85
N PHE A 291 -5.94 8.86 -3.48
CA PHE A 291 -6.25 8.37 -2.15
C PHE A 291 -5.32 8.97 -1.10
N GLN A 292 -4.00 8.96 -1.34
CA GLN A 292 -3.04 9.51 -0.39
C GLN A 292 -3.18 11.03 -0.25
N LEU A 293 -3.31 11.76 -1.35
CA LEU A 293 -3.54 13.21 -1.32
C LEU A 293 -4.79 13.59 -0.50
N THR A 294 -5.83 12.75 -0.58
CA THR A 294 -7.08 12.93 0.18
C THR A 294 -6.89 12.66 1.67
N ASP A 295 -6.18 11.58 2.04
CA ASP A 295 -5.87 11.25 3.44
C ASP A 295 -4.99 12.33 4.09
N ASP A 296 -3.94 12.79 3.39
CA ASP A 296 -3.07 13.88 3.84
C ASP A 296 -3.84 15.19 4.04
N ALA A 297 -4.80 15.51 3.17
CA ALA A 297 -5.67 16.68 3.36
C ALA A 297 -6.59 16.54 4.58
N LEU A 298 -7.10 15.32 4.85
CA LEU A 298 -7.94 15.04 6.00
C LEU A 298 -7.17 15.15 7.32
N ASP A 299 -5.88 14.83 7.36
CA ASP A 299 -5.05 14.92 8.57
C ASP A 299 -4.95 16.36 9.12
N TYR A 300 -5.15 17.38 8.27
CA TYR A 300 -5.07 18.80 8.65
C TYR A 300 -6.42 19.54 8.67
N LEU A 301 -7.54 18.85 8.47
CA LEU A 301 -8.87 19.47 8.53
C LEU A 301 -9.34 19.78 9.97
N GLY A 302 -8.63 19.27 10.98
CA GLY A 302 -8.93 19.46 12.40
C GLY A 302 -10.11 18.62 12.89
N GLU A 303 -10.44 18.71 14.18
CA GLU A 303 -11.59 18.04 14.80
C GLU A 303 -12.91 18.61 14.27
N SER A 304 -13.29 18.24 13.05
CA SER A 304 -14.70 18.19 12.67
C SER A 304 -15.21 16.82 13.08
N GLU A 305 -16.31 16.77 13.83
CA GLU A 305 -17.00 15.56 14.33
C GLU A 305 -17.26 14.47 13.25
N GLU A 306 -17.08 14.78 11.96
CA GLU A 306 -17.33 13.89 10.82
C GLU A 306 -16.19 12.88 10.50
N THR A 307 -14.94 13.07 10.93
CA THR A 307 -13.81 12.23 10.46
C THR A 307 -13.50 11.00 11.32
N GLY A 308 -13.87 11.00 12.61
CA GLY A 308 -13.71 9.86 13.53
C GLY A 308 -12.26 9.34 13.71
N LYS A 309 -11.24 10.06 13.21
CA LYS A 309 -9.81 9.71 13.31
C LYS A 309 -9.06 10.79 14.10
N PRO A 310 -8.05 10.42 14.91
CA PRO A 310 -7.12 11.40 15.49
C PRO A 310 -6.36 12.12 14.37
N THR A 311 -6.53 13.44 14.24
CA THR A 311 -5.86 14.29 13.24
C THR A 311 -4.45 14.71 13.68
N GLY A 312 -3.62 15.12 12.72
CA GLY A 312 -2.28 15.68 12.96
C GLY A 312 -1.21 14.62 13.19
N GLY A 313 -1.43 13.39 12.71
CA GLY A 313 -0.42 12.33 12.74
C GLY A 313 0.83 12.77 11.99
N ASP A 314 0.64 13.25 10.75
CA ASP A 314 1.74 13.63 9.88
C ASP A 314 2.53 14.80 10.46
N PHE A 315 1.84 15.78 11.06
CA PHE A 315 2.50 16.89 11.74
C PHE A 315 3.37 16.41 12.90
N ARG A 316 2.83 15.54 13.77
CA ARG A 316 3.56 15.00 14.95
C ARG A 316 4.77 14.17 14.55
N GLU A 317 4.68 13.46 13.44
CA GLU A 317 5.76 12.65 12.88
C GLU A 317 6.78 13.47 12.07
N GLY A 318 6.55 14.77 11.88
CA GLY A 318 7.45 15.65 11.12
C GLY A 318 7.41 15.42 9.61
N ARG A 319 6.34 14.78 9.11
CA ARG A 319 6.13 14.50 7.69
C ARG A 319 5.71 15.76 6.97
N LEU A 320 6.30 15.99 5.80
CA LEU A 320 5.93 17.08 4.91
C LEU A 320 4.98 16.56 3.84
N THR A 321 3.68 16.69 4.10
CA THR A 321 2.63 16.33 3.14
C THR A 321 2.25 17.53 2.27
N LEU A 322 1.50 17.28 1.18
CA LEU A 322 1.18 18.32 0.20
C LEU A 322 0.55 19.59 0.80
N PRO A 323 -0.42 19.52 1.74
CA PRO A 323 -0.97 20.72 2.38
C PRO A 323 0.10 21.63 3.00
N VAL A 324 1.12 21.04 3.64
CA VAL A 324 2.24 21.74 4.26
C VAL A 324 3.22 22.27 3.22
N ILE A 325 3.60 21.45 2.23
CA ILE A 325 4.53 21.84 1.16
C ILE A 325 4.01 23.09 0.43
N LEU A 326 2.73 23.07 0.04
CA LEU A 326 2.10 24.22 -0.60
C LEU A 326 2.04 25.44 0.34
N ALA A 327 1.79 25.23 1.64
CA ALA A 327 1.72 26.30 2.62
C ALA A 327 3.10 26.94 2.83
N TYR A 328 4.15 26.13 2.91
CA TYR A 328 5.54 26.56 3.03
C TYR A 328 6.00 27.34 1.78
N ALA A 329 5.63 26.88 0.59
CA ALA A 329 5.93 27.60 -0.66
C ALA A 329 5.31 29.00 -0.67
N GLN A 330 4.11 29.15 -0.11
CA GLN A 330 3.35 30.41 -0.03
C GLN A 330 3.65 31.22 1.24
N ALA A 331 4.53 30.72 2.12
CA ALA A 331 4.74 31.26 3.45
C ALA A 331 5.55 32.57 3.45
N ASP A 332 5.14 33.49 4.33
CA ASP A 332 5.94 34.63 4.74
C ASP A 332 7.09 34.21 5.68
N ARG A 333 7.96 35.15 6.06
CA ARG A 333 9.12 34.83 6.90
C ARG A 333 8.74 34.22 8.26
N LYS A 334 7.67 34.72 8.91
CA LYS A 334 7.26 34.20 10.24
C LYS A 334 6.70 32.79 10.12
N GLU A 335 5.90 32.52 9.09
CA GLU A 335 5.39 31.18 8.82
C GLU A 335 6.52 30.22 8.43
N ARG A 336 7.52 30.66 7.66
CA ARG A 336 8.71 29.84 7.36
C ARG A 336 9.49 29.49 8.61
N ASP A 337 9.73 30.45 9.50
CA ASP A 337 10.39 30.23 10.78
C ASP A 337 9.59 29.24 11.65
N PHE A 338 8.25 29.29 11.59
CA PHE A 338 7.37 28.33 12.25
C PHE A 338 7.59 26.91 11.71
N TRP A 339 7.47 26.69 10.40
CA TRP A 339 7.64 25.37 9.79
C TRP A 339 9.06 24.81 9.99
N GLU A 340 10.08 25.67 9.90
CA GLU A 340 11.47 25.29 10.14
C GLU A 340 11.69 24.85 11.59
N ARG A 341 11.06 25.51 12.56
CA ARG A 341 11.12 25.10 13.96
C ARG A 341 10.38 23.78 14.18
N THR A 342 9.13 23.66 13.73
CA THR A 342 8.25 22.54 14.09
C THR A 342 8.55 21.27 13.31
N LEU A 343 8.75 21.38 11.99
CA LEU A 343 9.00 20.24 11.11
C LEU A 343 10.48 20.08 10.81
N GLY A 344 11.19 21.18 10.53
CA GLY A 344 12.63 21.14 10.23
C GLY A 344 13.49 20.65 11.39
N LYS A 345 13.28 21.25 12.57
CA LYS A 345 14.03 20.93 13.79
C LYS A 345 13.30 19.97 14.74
N GLY A 346 12.06 19.58 14.41
CA GLY A 346 11.21 18.74 15.28
C GLY A 346 10.84 19.40 16.62
N GLN A 347 11.00 20.72 16.75
CA GLN A 347 10.76 21.45 18.01
C GLN A 347 9.29 21.84 18.11
N GLN A 348 8.43 20.87 18.41
CA GLN A 348 6.99 21.03 18.54
C GLN A 348 6.58 21.30 20.00
N ALA A 349 5.64 22.21 20.17
CA ALA A 349 5.04 22.59 21.45
C ALA A 349 3.50 22.45 21.39
N ALA A 350 2.88 22.44 22.57
CA ALA A 350 1.42 22.45 22.67
C ALA A 350 0.84 23.65 21.91
N GLY A 351 -0.16 23.40 21.05
CA GLY A 351 -0.79 24.41 20.21
C GLY A 351 -0.16 24.60 18.82
N ASP A 352 1.04 24.08 18.56
CA ASP A 352 1.67 24.22 17.24
C ASP A 352 0.84 23.57 16.12
N PHE A 353 0.21 22.42 16.37
CA PHE A 353 -0.68 21.81 15.38
C PHE A 353 -1.88 22.70 15.03
N ALA A 354 -2.47 23.40 16.02
CA ALA A 354 -3.57 24.33 15.77
C ALA A 354 -3.12 25.55 14.94
N GLU A 355 -1.89 26.04 15.17
CA GLU A 355 -1.28 27.08 14.35
C GLU A 355 -1.00 26.58 12.92
N ALA A 356 -0.46 25.37 12.77
CA ALA A 356 -0.25 24.74 11.47
C ALA A 356 -1.56 24.66 10.65
N CYS A 357 -2.64 24.18 11.27
CA CYS A 357 -3.98 24.17 10.67
C CYS A 357 -4.48 25.58 10.31
N THR A 358 -4.17 26.59 11.12
CA THR A 358 -4.53 27.98 10.85
C THR A 358 -3.79 28.54 9.64
N ILE A 359 -2.49 28.27 9.52
CA ILE A 359 -1.67 28.65 8.35
C ILE A 359 -2.20 27.96 7.10
N ILE A 360 -2.39 26.63 7.14
CA ILE A 360 -2.92 25.82 6.04
C ILE A 360 -4.29 26.34 5.56
N ARG A 361 -5.19 26.67 6.49
CA ARG A 361 -6.50 27.25 6.18
C ARG A 361 -6.38 28.63 5.55
N ARG A 362 -5.53 29.51 6.10
CA ARG A 362 -5.28 30.86 5.58
C ARG A 362 -4.71 30.83 4.15
N ARG A 363 -3.80 29.88 3.87
CA ARG A 363 -3.18 29.68 2.55
C ARG A 363 -4.07 28.90 1.58
N GLY A 364 -5.19 28.33 2.06
CA GLY A 364 -6.14 27.59 1.22
C GLY A 364 -5.56 26.32 0.61
N THR A 365 -4.54 25.72 1.23
CA THR A 365 -3.76 24.64 0.61
C THR A 365 -4.47 23.30 0.64
N ILE A 366 -5.40 23.09 1.57
CA ILE A 366 -6.32 21.94 1.56
C ILE A 366 -7.11 21.87 0.26
N ALA A 367 -7.68 23.00 -0.19
CA ALA A 367 -8.44 23.04 -1.43
C ALA A 367 -7.55 22.76 -2.64
N GLN A 368 -6.30 23.23 -2.62
CA GLN A 368 -5.32 22.96 -3.67
C GLN A 368 -4.94 21.47 -3.70
N THR A 369 -4.69 20.84 -2.55
CA THR A 369 -4.44 19.39 -2.44
C THR A 369 -5.60 18.57 -2.99
N TYR A 370 -6.85 18.92 -2.64
CA TYR A 370 -8.03 18.25 -3.21
C TYR A 370 -8.14 18.43 -4.72
N GLN A 371 -7.76 19.57 -5.28
CA GLN A 371 -7.74 19.75 -6.73
C GLN A 371 -6.76 18.79 -7.41
N ARG A 372 -5.58 18.53 -6.80
CA ARG A 372 -4.64 17.51 -7.31
C ARG A 372 -5.24 16.12 -7.21
N ALA A 373 -5.89 15.78 -6.10
CA ALA A 373 -6.55 14.49 -5.91
C ALA A 373 -7.67 14.25 -6.96
N VAL A 374 -8.48 15.27 -7.26
CA VAL A 374 -9.51 15.20 -8.32
C VAL A 374 -8.87 15.05 -9.70
N ALA A 375 -7.81 15.78 -10.01
CA ALA A 375 -7.10 15.62 -11.28
C ALA A 375 -6.55 14.19 -11.46
N CYS A 376 -5.99 13.60 -10.39
CA CYS A 376 -5.59 12.20 -10.40
C CYS A 376 -6.80 11.26 -10.63
N SER A 377 -7.93 11.51 -9.97
CA SER A 377 -9.16 10.74 -10.19
C SER A 377 -9.62 10.77 -11.66
N ASP A 378 -9.64 11.96 -12.29
CA ASP A 378 -10.05 12.12 -13.68
C ASP A 378 -9.06 11.43 -14.64
N ASN A 379 -7.75 11.50 -14.35
CA ASN A 379 -6.73 10.77 -15.10
C ASN A 379 -6.88 9.25 -14.96
N ALA A 380 -7.24 8.76 -13.77
CA ALA A 380 -7.51 7.35 -13.55
C ALA A 380 -8.72 6.88 -14.37
N VAL A 381 -9.82 7.63 -14.37
CA VAL A 381 -11.01 7.31 -15.17
C VAL A 381 -10.66 7.27 -16.66
N THR A 382 -9.88 8.22 -17.15
CA THR A 382 -9.44 8.26 -18.55
C THR A 382 -8.55 7.05 -18.90
N ALA A 383 -7.71 6.60 -17.98
CA ALA A 383 -6.83 5.44 -18.21
C ALA A 383 -7.61 4.13 -18.42
N LEU A 384 -8.89 4.06 -18.03
CA LEU A 384 -9.77 2.90 -18.25
C LEU A 384 -10.33 2.82 -19.67
N ASP A 385 -10.12 3.82 -20.54
CA ASP A 385 -10.64 3.82 -21.91
C ASP A 385 -10.06 2.69 -22.78
N VAL A 386 -8.94 2.10 -22.37
CA VAL A 386 -8.34 0.91 -22.99
C VAL A 386 -9.18 -0.36 -22.76
N LEU A 387 -10.08 -0.36 -21.77
CA LEU A 387 -10.91 -1.50 -21.40
C LEU A 387 -12.28 -1.44 -22.09
N PRO A 388 -12.83 -2.61 -22.50
CA PRO A 388 -14.17 -2.66 -23.05
C PRO A 388 -15.21 -2.16 -22.02
N PRO A 389 -16.30 -1.50 -22.49
CA PRO A 389 -17.39 -1.10 -21.60
C PRO A 389 -17.96 -2.29 -20.82
N SER A 390 -17.93 -2.20 -19.49
CA SER A 390 -18.43 -3.22 -18.59
C SER A 390 -18.82 -2.62 -17.24
N ARG A 391 -19.69 -3.31 -16.50
CA ARG A 391 -20.06 -2.90 -15.12
C ARG A 391 -18.84 -2.82 -14.19
N CYS A 392 -17.83 -3.66 -14.41
CA CYS A 392 -16.62 -3.66 -13.60
C CYS A 392 -15.72 -2.46 -13.94
N ARG A 393 -15.63 -2.09 -15.23
CA ARG A 393 -14.94 -0.85 -15.64
C ARG A 393 -15.61 0.38 -15.04
N ASP A 394 -16.94 0.46 -15.09
CA ASP A 394 -17.67 1.58 -14.51
C ASP A 394 -17.50 1.63 -12.97
N ALA A 395 -17.40 0.47 -12.31
CA ALA A 395 -17.12 0.39 -10.87
C ALA A 395 -15.68 0.81 -10.50
N LEU A 396 -14.69 0.55 -11.36
CA LEU A 396 -13.34 1.12 -11.21
C LEU A 396 -13.38 2.65 -11.33
N ALA A 397 -14.14 3.19 -12.28
CA ALA A 397 -14.34 4.64 -12.36
C ALA A 397 -15.02 5.21 -11.11
N ASP A 398 -16.01 4.52 -10.55
CA ASP A 398 -16.66 4.89 -9.28
C ASP A 398 -15.64 4.89 -8.12
N LEU A 399 -14.76 3.89 -8.04
CA LEU A 399 -13.68 3.84 -7.04
C LEU A 399 -12.71 5.01 -7.17
N ALA A 400 -12.30 5.35 -8.39
CA ALA A 400 -11.43 6.51 -8.62
C ALA A 400 -12.07 7.80 -8.11
N ARG A 401 -13.38 8.01 -8.36
CA ARG A 401 -14.11 9.19 -7.87
C ARG A 401 -14.19 9.21 -6.35
N LEU A 402 -14.48 8.06 -5.74
CA LEU A 402 -14.50 7.90 -4.27
C LEU A 402 -13.14 8.19 -3.63
N ALA A 403 -12.03 7.84 -4.27
CA ALA A 403 -10.68 8.07 -3.75
C ALA A 403 -10.34 9.56 -3.57
N SER A 404 -10.94 10.45 -4.36
CA SER A 404 -10.77 11.92 -4.26
C SER A 404 -11.84 12.63 -3.42
N SER A 405 -12.81 11.88 -2.88
CA SER A 405 -13.97 12.45 -2.20
C SER A 405 -13.69 12.75 -0.73
N ARG A 406 -14.26 13.86 -0.22
CA ARG A 406 -14.08 14.31 1.17
C ARG A 406 -14.82 13.45 2.20
N LYS A 407 -15.77 12.63 1.76
CA LYS A 407 -16.59 11.76 2.62
C LYS A 407 -16.33 10.33 2.25
N HIS A 408 -15.82 9.58 3.21
CA HIS A 408 -15.28 8.26 3.02
C HIS A 408 -16.20 7.17 3.53
#